data_AF-A0A7U9XLB7-F1
#
_entry.id   AF-A0A7U9XLB7-F1
#
_cell.length_a   1.000
_cell.length_b   1.000
_cell.length_c   1.000
_cell.angle_alpha   90.00
_cell.angle_beta   90.00
_cell.angle_gamma   90.00
#
_symmetry.space_group_name_H-M   'P 1'
#
loop_
_entity.id
_entity.type
_entity.pdbx_description
1 polymer ?
#
loop_
_entity_poly.entity_id
_entity_poly.type
_entity_poly.pdbx_seq_one_letter_code
_entity_poly.pdbx_strand_id
1 'polypeptide(L)'
;MHAEGGTGPEHAVTVCRSKSIFGPYENNKCNPIITHRHLGKDYPVKYVGHADMIETPSGEWYMVMLAVRPLEGYTTMGRETFLAKVVWENGWPVVNPGVGILTEQVEIELPEWNPAGDAVFDGRGNCVPGSSSTYE
;
A
#
# COMPACT_ATOMS: atom_id res chain seq x y z
N MET A 1 12.75 -1.90 4.17
CA MET A 1 11.73 -0.90 3.84
C MET A 1 11.24 -0.29 5.14
N HIS A 2 11.01 1.02 5.17
CA HIS A 2 10.63 1.73 6.39
C HIS A 2 9.84 2.99 6.08
N ALA A 3 9.20 3.56 7.11
CA ALA A 3 8.46 4.82 7.01
C ALA A 3 9.31 5.98 7.54
N GLU A 4 9.20 7.14 6.91
CA GLU A 4 9.89 8.37 7.30
C GLU A 4 8.95 9.58 7.27
N GLY A 5 9.37 10.69 7.89
CA GLY A 5 8.66 11.96 7.90
C GLY A 5 7.48 12.07 8.88
N GLY A 6 7.30 11.07 9.76
CA GLY A 6 6.20 11.02 10.70
C GLY A 6 4.90 10.56 10.05
N THR A 7 3.75 10.83 10.68
CA THR A 7 2.43 10.36 10.22
C THR A 7 1.58 11.45 9.57
N GLY A 8 2.18 12.61 9.30
CA GLY A 8 1.52 13.81 8.78
C GLY A 8 1.83 14.09 7.31
N PRO A 9 1.84 15.38 6.89
CA PRO A 9 2.06 15.78 5.50
C PRO A 9 3.31 15.18 4.84
N GLU A 10 4.37 14.98 5.62
CA GLU A 10 5.65 14.45 5.16
C GLU A 10 5.74 12.91 5.24
N HIS A 11 4.66 12.19 5.48
CA HIS A 11 4.72 10.72 5.54
C HIS A 11 5.15 10.13 4.18
N ALA A 12 6.02 9.13 4.22
CA ALA A 12 6.50 8.41 3.04
C ALA A 12 6.98 7.01 3.37
N VAL A 13 7.13 6.20 2.32
CA VAL A 13 7.87 4.94 2.38
C VAL A 13 9.19 5.10 1.65
N THR A 14 10.26 4.66 2.31
CA THR A 14 11.60 4.59 1.74
C THR A 14 12.12 3.15 1.81
N VAL A 15 13.07 2.84 0.94
CA VAL A 15 13.71 1.52 0.91
C VAL A 15 15.21 1.64 0.76
N CYS A 16 15.91 0.75 1.45
CA CYS A 16 17.33 0.52 1.35
C CYS A 16 17.58 -0.99 1.30
N ARG A 17 18.73 -1.41 0.78
CA ARG A 17 19.10 -2.84 0.70
C ARG A 17 20.56 -3.06 1.08
N SER A 18 20.89 -4.27 1.46
CA SER A 18 22.25 -4.70 1.80
C SER A 18 22.39 -6.19 1.51
N LYS A 19 23.62 -6.64 1.22
CA LYS A 19 23.96 -8.07 1.16
C LYS A 19 24.20 -8.69 2.55
N SER A 20 24.36 -7.85 3.58
CA SER A 20 24.55 -8.24 4.98
C SER A 20 23.44 -7.65 5.84
N ILE A 21 22.88 -8.44 6.75
CA ILE A 21 21.82 -8.00 7.67
C ILE A 21 22.25 -6.78 8.52
N PHE A 22 23.55 -6.69 8.85
CA PHE A 22 24.13 -5.58 9.62
C PHE A 22 24.61 -4.41 8.75
N GLY A 23 24.35 -4.44 7.44
CA GLY A 23 24.72 -3.38 6.52
C GLY A 23 26.19 -3.44 6.05
N PRO A 24 26.70 -2.33 5.48
CA PRO A 24 25.99 -1.06 5.29
C PRO A 24 24.83 -1.18 4.30
N TYR A 25 23.75 -0.42 4.54
CA TYR A 25 22.60 -0.36 3.64
C TYR A 25 22.79 0.75 2.61
N GLU A 26 22.59 0.43 1.34
CA GLU A 26 22.50 1.43 0.27
C GLU A 26 21.06 1.92 0.12
N ASN A 27 20.87 3.23 0.05
CA ASN A 27 19.56 3.83 -0.18
C ASN A 27 19.16 3.73 -1.65
N ASN A 28 17.88 3.48 -1.91
CA ASN A 28 17.34 3.66 -3.25
C ASN A 28 17.48 5.14 -3.66
N LYS A 29 18.09 5.39 -4.83
CA LYS A 29 18.24 6.75 -5.37
C LYS A 29 16.89 7.38 -5.73
N CYS A 30 15.87 6.56 -5.96
CA CYS A 30 14.51 6.99 -6.23
C CYS A 30 13.66 7.14 -4.96
N ASN A 31 14.25 7.10 -3.76
CA ASN A 31 13.49 7.36 -2.54
C ASN A 31 12.91 8.79 -2.52
N PRO A 32 11.71 8.97 -1.93
CA PRO A 32 10.81 7.94 -1.43
C PRO A 32 10.14 7.15 -2.56
N ILE A 33 9.94 5.84 -2.37
CA ILE A 33 9.29 4.99 -3.38
C ILE A 33 7.79 5.28 -3.53
N ILE A 34 7.19 5.92 -2.52
CA ILE A 34 5.85 6.52 -2.59
C ILE A 34 5.64 7.53 -1.47
N THR A 35 5.00 8.64 -1.82
CA THR A 35 4.53 9.68 -0.90
C THR A 35 3.52 10.56 -1.62
N HIS A 36 2.55 11.12 -0.90
CA HIS A 36 1.60 12.09 -1.47
C HIS A 36 1.93 13.54 -1.06
N ARG A 37 3.06 13.80 -0.40
CA ARG A 37 3.43 15.13 0.11
C ARG A 37 3.50 16.22 -0.97
N HIS A 38 3.70 15.83 -2.23
CA HIS A 38 3.90 16.73 -3.36
C HIS A 38 2.60 17.03 -4.15
N LEU A 39 1.47 16.36 -3.83
CA LEU A 39 0.21 16.48 -4.59
C LEU A 39 -0.64 17.69 -4.18
N GLY A 40 -0.21 18.44 -3.17
CA GLY A 40 -0.90 19.62 -2.68
C GLY A 40 -2.04 19.32 -1.71
N LYS A 41 -2.55 20.39 -1.11
CA LYS A 41 -3.54 20.32 -0.01
C LYS A 41 -4.93 19.85 -0.47
N ASP A 42 -5.25 19.95 -1.75
CA ASP A 42 -6.60 19.64 -2.27
C ASP A 42 -6.69 18.20 -2.78
N TYR A 43 -5.58 17.45 -2.79
CA TYR A 43 -5.58 16.04 -3.17
C TYR A 43 -6.29 15.19 -2.09
N PRO A 44 -7.20 14.27 -2.46
CA PRO A 44 -8.11 13.62 -1.51
C PRO A 44 -7.44 12.60 -0.59
N VAL A 45 -6.41 11.89 -1.07
CA VAL A 45 -5.70 10.86 -0.28
C VAL A 45 -4.38 11.42 0.21
N LYS A 46 -4.15 11.46 1.52
CA LYS A 46 -2.96 12.09 2.12
C LYS A 46 -2.24 11.16 3.08
N TYR A 47 -1.05 11.59 3.50
CA TYR A 47 -0.24 10.94 4.53
C TYR A 47 0.06 9.47 4.24
N VAL A 48 0.27 9.17 2.94
CA VAL A 48 0.64 7.84 2.45
C VAL A 48 1.99 7.43 3.03
N GLY A 49 2.03 6.27 3.66
CA GLY A 49 3.26 5.71 4.21
C GLY A 49 3.01 4.40 4.95
N HIS A 50 4.01 3.94 5.71
CA HIS A 50 3.93 2.71 6.53
C HIS A 50 3.38 1.52 5.75
N ALA A 51 4.21 1.01 4.85
CA ALA A 51 3.83 -0.08 3.97
C ALA A 51 4.35 -1.43 4.42
N ASP A 52 3.72 -2.46 3.88
CA ASP A 52 4.23 -3.82 3.80
C ASP A 52 4.07 -4.35 2.37
N MET A 53 4.95 -5.28 1.95
CA MET A 53 4.95 -5.84 0.60
C MET A 53 4.55 -7.31 0.63
N ILE A 54 3.80 -7.72 -0.40
CA ILE A 54 3.36 -9.10 -0.58
C ILE A 54 3.62 -9.53 -2.02
N GLU A 55 4.16 -10.73 -2.17
CA GLU A 55 4.25 -11.44 -3.45
C GLU A 55 3.10 -12.45 -3.53
N THR A 56 2.37 -12.42 -4.64
CA THR A 56 1.31 -13.38 -4.90
C THR A 56 1.86 -14.74 -5.32
N PRO A 57 1.06 -15.82 -5.28
CA PRO A 57 1.46 -17.11 -5.87
C PRO A 57 1.77 -17.05 -7.38
N SER A 58 1.26 -16.04 -8.08
CA SER A 58 1.56 -15.77 -9.50
C SER A 58 2.87 -15.00 -9.72
N GLY A 59 3.56 -14.57 -8.66
CA GLY A 59 4.82 -13.81 -8.71
C GLY A 59 4.64 -12.30 -8.86
N GLU A 60 3.41 -11.81 -8.82
CA GLU A 60 3.11 -10.38 -8.87
C GLU A 60 3.30 -9.75 -7.49
N TRP A 61 3.84 -8.53 -7.45
CA TRP A 61 4.09 -7.83 -6.20
C TRP A 61 3.06 -6.74 -5.97
N TYR A 62 2.58 -6.65 -4.73
CA TYR A 62 1.72 -5.59 -4.25
C TYR A 62 2.26 -5.01 -2.96
N MET A 63 1.78 -3.81 -2.64
CA MET A 63 2.10 -3.10 -1.42
C MET A 63 0.80 -2.69 -0.74
N VAL A 64 0.63 -3.07 0.52
CA VAL A 64 -0.40 -2.53 1.39
C VAL A 64 0.20 -1.39 2.19
N MET A 65 -0.56 -0.33 2.43
CA MET A 65 -0.08 0.83 3.18
C MET A 65 -1.21 1.63 3.77
N LEU A 66 -0.88 2.50 4.73
CA LEU A 66 -1.86 3.42 5.28
C LEU A 66 -1.90 4.74 4.52
N ALA A 67 -3.08 5.35 4.47
CA ALA A 67 -3.27 6.75 4.12
C ALA A 67 -4.53 7.30 4.82
N VAL A 68 -4.86 8.56 4.59
CA VAL A 68 -6.07 9.20 5.13
C VAL A 68 -6.87 9.87 4.02
N ARG A 69 -8.20 9.92 4.16
CA ARG A 69 -9.11 10.77 3.36
C ARG A 69 -9.72 11.86 4.23
N PRO A 70 -9.12 13.06 4.31
CA PRO A 70 -9.62 14.11 5.16
C PRO A 70 -10.93 14.71 4.63
N LEU A 71 -11.87 14.99 5.53
CA LEU A 71 -13.07 15.77 5.25
C LEU A 71 -12.92 17.12 5.95
N GLU A 72 -12.94 18.21 5.18
CA GLU A 72 -12.80 19.59 5.70
C GLU A 72 -11.53 19.79 6.57
N GLY A 73 -10.45 19.06 6.25
CA GLY A 73 -9.19 19.09 7.00
C GLY A 73 -9.12 18.16 8.21
N TYR A 74 -10.21 17.49 8.56
CA TYR A 74 -10.28 16.52 9.66
C TYR A 74 -10.16 15.08 9.17
N THR A 75 -9.47 14.23 9.92
CA THR A 75 -9.31 12.79 9.61
C THR A 75 -10.26 11.94 10.47
N THR A 76 -11.56 12.06 10.24
CA THR A 76 -12.61 11.43 11.07
C THR A 76 -12.60 9.91 11.00
N MET A 77 -12.27 9.34 9.84
CA MET A 77 -12.14 7.88 9.63
C MET A 77 -10.82 7.31 10.17
N GLY A 78 -9.91 8.16 10.64
CA GLY A 78 -8.55 7.76 10.97
C GLY A 78 -7.72 7.39 9.73
N ARG A 79 -6.88 6.37 9.87
CA ARG A 79 -6.01 5.85 8.81
C ARG A 79 -6.65 4.62 8.20
N GLU A 80 -6.67 4.56 6.88
CA GLU A 80 -7.31 3.52 6.09
C GLU A 80 -6.24 2.74 5.34
N THR A 81 -6.54 1.49 4.97
CA THR A 81 -5.62 0.63 4.21
C THR A 81 -5.84 0.80 2.71
N PHE A 82 -4.76 1.00 1.98
CA PHE A 82 -4.71 1.10 0.53
C PHE A 82 -3.82 0.00 -0.05
N LEU A 83 -4.03 -0.31 -1.32
CA LEU A 83 -3.25 -1.27 -2.09
C LEU A 83 -2.58 -0.55 -3.28
N ALA A 84 -1.41 -1.00 -3.70
CA ALA A 84 -0.73 -0.54 -4.91
C ALA A 84 0.01 -1.70 -5.59
N LYS A 85 0.10 -1.68 -6.93
CA LYS A 85 0.92 -2.63 -7.68
C LYS A 85 2.40 -2.24 -7.54
N VAL A 86 3.27 -3.22 -7.44
CA VAL A 86 4.71 -3.03 -7.40
C VAL A 86 5.35 -3.82 -8.53
N VAL A 87 6.26 -3.19 -9.24
CA VAL A 87 7.15 -3.85 -10.19
C VAL A 87 8.59 -3.69 -9.73
N TRP A 88 9.44 -4.65 -10.07
CA TRP A 88 10.85 -4.60 -9.75
C TRP A 88 11.67 -4.18 -10.96
N GLU A 89 12.35 -3.05 -10.85
CA GLU A 89 13.24 -2.54 -11.89
C GLU A 89 14.65 -2.36 -11.33
N ASN A 90 15.65 -2.95 -11.98
CA ASN A 90 17.05 -2.88 -11.54
C ASN A 90 17.25 -3.29 -10.05
N GLY A 91 16.41 -4.21 -9.57
CA GLY A 91 16.41 -4.69 -8.19
C GLY A 91 15.87 -3.69 -7.15
N TRP A 92 15.06 -2.72 -7.58
CA TRP A 92 14.35 -1.79 -6.71
C TRP A 92 12.84 -1.84 -6.99
N PRO A 93 12.00 -1.69 -5.95
CA PRO A 93 10.56 -1.64 -6.14
C PRO A 93 10.14 -0.26 -6.70
N VAL A 94 9.25 -0.30 -7.69
CA VAL A 94 8.56 0.86 -8.26
C VAL A 94 7.07 0.69 -7.99
N VAL A 95 6.50 1.60 -7.22
CA VAL A 95 5.09 1.57 -6.80
C VAL A 95 4.23 2.28 -7.85
N ASN A 96 3.18 1.62 -8.33
CA ASN A 96 2.29 2.11 -9.40
C ASN A 96 3.08 2.74 -10.57
N PRO A 97 3.92 1.94 -11.27
CA PRO A 97 4.80 2.43 -12.34
C PRO A 97 4.05 3.29 -13.37
N GLY A 98 4.65 4.41 -13.75
CA GLY A 98 4.06 5.42 -14.64
C GLY A 98 3.08 6.40 -13.99
N VAL A 99 2.54 6.06 -12.81
CA VAL A 99 1.54 6.87 -12.09
C VAL A 99 2.11 7.48 -10.81
N GLY A 100 2.82 6.68 -9.99
CA GLY A 100 3.55 7.16 -8.80
C GLY A 100 2.69 7.64 -7.62
N ILE A 101 1.38 7.38 -7.67
CA ILE A 101 0.39 7.74 -6.63
C ILE A 101 -0.60 6.59 -6.45
N LEU A 102 -1.32 6.57 -5.32
CA LEU A 102 -2.41 5.62 -5.11
C LEU A 102 -3.54 5.86 -6.11
N THR A 103 -3.95 4.78 -6.79
CA THR A 103 -5.06 4.77 -7.74
C THR A 103 -6.36 4.35 -7.05
N GLU A 104 -7.51 4.75 -7.59
CA GLU A 104 -8.81 4.36 -7.04
C GLU A 104 -9.09 2.86 -7.18
N GLN A 105 -8.55 2.27 -8.23
CA GLN A 105 -8.67 0.85 -8.54
C GLN A 105 -7.27 0.27 -8.74
N VAL A 106 -7.09 -0.95 -8.27
CA VAL A 106 -5.89 -1.75 -8.50
C VAL A 106 -6.36 -3.06 -9.09
N GLU A 107 -5.91 -3.35 -10.31
CA GLU A 107 -6.16 -4.64 -10.93
C GLU A 107 -5.28 -5.70 -10.24
N ILE A 108 -5.89 -6.79 -9.83
CA ILE A 108 -5.21 -7.89 -9.16
C ILE A 108 -5.27 -9.11 -10.08
N GLU A 109 -4.10 -9.56 -10.51
CA GLU A 109 -3.94 -10.74 -11.39
C GLU A 109 -3.99 -12.04 -10.59
N LEU A 110 -5.08 -12.22 -9.82
CA LEU A 110 -5.41 -13.44 -9.10
C LEU A 110 -6.76 -13.97 -9.57
N PRO A 111 -6.98 -15.29 -9.52
CA PRO A 111 -8.29 -15.85 -9.78
C PRO A 111 -9.30 -15.26 -8.80
N GLU A 112 -10.54 -15.09 -9.27
CA GLU A 112 -11.64 -14.68 -8.42
C GLU A 112 -11.73 -15.62 -7.21
N TRP A 113 -11.75 -15.04 -6.01
CA TRP A 113 -11.77 -15.82 -4.79
C TRP A 113 -13.10 -16.57 -4.67
N ASN A 114 -13.04 -17.89 -4.54
CA ASN A 114 -14.21 -18.75 -4.35
C ASN A 114 -14.29 -19.21 -2.89
N PRO A 115 -15.12 -18.57 -2.04
CA PRO A 115 -15.25 -18.96 -0.63
C PRO A 115 -15.76 -20.38 -0.43
N ALA A 116 -16.58 -20.91 -1.36
CA ALA A 116 -17.09 -22.28 -1.26
C ALA A 116 -16.00 -23.35 -1.46
N GLY A 117 -14.90 -22.98 -2.11
CA GLY A 117 -13.73 -23.85 -2.32
C GLY A 117 -12.59 -23.64 -1.33
N ASP A 118 -12.72 -22.66 -0.43
CA ASP A 118 -11.67 -22.29 0.51
C ASP A 118 -11.82 -23.06 1.83
N ALA A 119 -10.96 -24.05 2.04
CA ALA A 119 -11.02 -24.95 3.20
C ALA A 119 -10.72 -24.26 4.55
N VAL A 120 -10.13 -23.05 4.54
CA VAL A 120 -9.87 -22.23 5.74
C VAL A 120 -10.91 -21.15 5.97
N PHE A 121 -11.86 -20.96 5.03
CA PHE A 121 -12.95 -20.02 5.21
C PHE A 121 -14.05 -20.63 6.08
N ASP A 122 -14.17 -20.16 7.32
CA ASP A 122 -15.10 -20.71 8.34
C ASP A 122 -16.50 -20.09 8.32
N GLY A 123 -16.79 -19.24 7.33
CA GLY A 123 -18.09 -18.57 7.15
C GLY A 123 -18.40 -17.51 8.21
N ARG A 124 -17.49 -17.20 9.14
CA ARG A 124 -17.74 -16.21 10.21
C ARG A 124 -17.45 -14.77 9.73
N GLY A 125 -18.46 -14.20 9.07
CA GLY A 125 -19.00 -12.88 9.38
C GLY A 125 -18.31 -11.59 8.90
N ASN A 126 -16.98 -11.46 8.89
CA ASN A 126 -16.39 -10.11 8.72
C ASN A 126 -15.36 -9.98 7.58
N CYS A 127 -15.04 -11.06 6.87
CA CYS A 127 -13.99 -11.09 5.86
C CYS A 127 -14.45 -11.78 4.57
N VAL A 128 -15.61 -11.40 4.04
CA VAL A 128 -15.98 -11.77 2.66
C VAL A 128 -15.60 -10.58 1.76
N PRO A 129 -14.47 -10.64 1.03
CA PRO A 129 -14.17 -9.70 -0.05
C PRO A 129 -15.40 -9.42 -0.92
N GLY A 130 -15.83 -8.16 -1.00
CA GLY A 130 -16.99 -7.76 -1.80
C GLY A 130 -18.36 -7.95 -1.14
N SER A 131 -18.46 -8.46 0.10
CA SER A 131 -19.75 -8.47 0.79
C SER A 131 -20.14 -7.06 1.23
N SER A 132 -21.29 -6.59 0.77
CA SER A 132 -21.97 -5.43 1.34
C SER A 132 -22.56 -5.81 2.70
N SER A 133 -21.73 -5.86 3.75
CA SER A 133 -22.26 -5.99 5.10
C SER A 133 -22.88 -4.65 5.49
N THR A 134 -24.20 -4.55 5.43
CA THR A 134 -24.94 -3.49 6.10
C THR A 134 -24.88 -3.77 7.60
N TYR A 135 -24.34 -2.81 8.36
CA TYR A 135 -24.46 -2.83 9.81
C TYR A 135 -25.93 -2.50 10.15
N GLU A 136 -26.70 -3.48 10.62
CA GLU A 136 -28.00 -3.25 11.27
C GLU A 136 -27.83 -2.60 12.65
#